data_AF-A0A0Q9SNE9-F1
#
_entry.id   AF-A0A0Q9SNE9-F1
#
_cell.length_a   1.000
_cell.length_b   1.000
_cell.length_c   1.000
_cell.angle_alpha   90.00
_cell.angle_beta   90.00
_cell.angle_gamma   90.00
#
_symmetry.space_group_name_H-M   'P 1'
#
loop_
_entity.id
_entity.type
_entity.pdbx_description
1 polymer ?
#
loop_
_entity_poly.entity_id
_entity_poly.type
_entity_poly.pdbx_seq_one_letter_code
_entity_poly.pdbx_strand_id
1 'polypeptide(L)'
;MSELEEYLIEGDDLTAAQLDKMGQAVLRAIQGDAVRFQTDIPELKPTDPSAVHVAADVLRTAAGKTSEKDRQYAMTGWLDATDPELWDAYVTFMPWSIDGDVWDGERRQIVKVDDGAVTTVAVASARLPDIASIVGPERLTPWLEVKAERRIERRRWLSRNPDVLIGWLAVALGLLLIPLPGPGWLLLAAGALLLVAGATVRSIVGRSRA
;
A
#
# COMPACT_ATOMS: atom_id res chain seq x y z
N MET A 1 -11.06 -11.83 -22.71
CA MET A 1 -10.49 -11.37 -21.43
C MET A 1 -10.77 -9.89 -21.35
N SER A 2 -11.52 -9.43 -20.34
CA SER A 2 -11.73 -8.00 -20.14
C SER A 2 -10.46 -7.38 -19.56
N GLU A 3 -10.04 -6.27 -20.15
CA GLU A 3 -9.02 -5.39 -19.58
C GLU A 3 -9.54 -4.84 -18.25
N LEU A 4 -8.67 -4.80 -17.23
CA LEU A 4 -8.99 -4.18 -15.95
C LEU A 4 -8.49 -2.74 -15.97
N GLU A 5 -9.33 -1.83 -15.51
CA GLU A 5 -8.99 -0.43 -15.28
C GLU A 5 -8.69 -0.26 -13.78
N GLU A 6 -7.49 0.25 -13.48
CA GLU A 6 -7.03 0.51 -12.11
C GLU A 6 -7.40 1.93 -11.68
N TYR A 7 -7.97 2.06 -10.49
CA TYR A 7 -8.37 3.32 -9.87
C TYR A 7 -7.80 3.45 -8.46
N LEU A 8 -7.36 4.66 -8.13
CA LEU A 8 -7.15 5.11 -6.76
C LEU A 8 -8.50 5.57 -6.19
N ILE A 9 -8.79 5.19 -4.95
CA ILE A 9 -9.97 5.65 -4.21
C ILE A 9 -9.55 6.76 -3.25
N GLU A 10 -10.15 7.94 -3.40
CA GLU A 10 -9.88 9.11 -2.56
C GLU A 10 -10.85 9.17 -1.36
N GLY A 11 -10.29 9.17 -0.15
CA GLY A 11 -11.02 9.08 1.11
C GLY A 11 -10.66 10.14 2.15
N ASP A 12 -9.85 11.14 1.80
CA ASP A 12 -9.21 12.06 2.77
C ASP A 12 -10.20 12.93 3.57
N ASP A 13 -11.40 13.17 3.05
CA ASP A 13 -12.48 13.91 3.69
C ASP A 13 -13.53 13.02 4.36
N LEU A 14 -13.36 11.69 4.29
CA LEU A 14 -14.25 10.72 4.94
C LEU A 14 -13.79 10.45 6.38
N THR A 15 -14.76 10.23 7.26
CA THR A 15 -14.50 9.70 8.60
C THR A 15 -14.08 8.22 8.53
N ALA A 16 -13.39 7.72 9.55
CA ALA A 16 -13.04 6.30 9.65
C ALA A 16 -14.26 5.39 9.44
N ALA A 17 -15.37 5.66 10.12
CA ALA A 17 -16.61 4.88 9.96
C ALA A 17 -17.20 4.90 8.53
N GLN A 18 -16.95 5.96 7.74
CA GLN A 18 -17.34 6.01 6.34
C GLN A 18 -16.37 5.20 5.47
N LEU A 19 -15.06 5.28 5.74
CA LEU A 19 -14.05 4.46 5.07
C LEU A 19 -14.32 2.96 5.30
N ASP A 20 -14.64 2.56 6.53
CA ASP A 20 -14.98 1.18 6.88
C ASP A 20 -16.15 0.67 6.04
N LYS A 21 -17.25 1.44 6.02
CA LYS A 21 -18.47 1.08 5.27
C LYS A 21 -18.22 1.05 3.76
N MET A 22 -17.49 2.02 3.24
CA MET A 22 -17.14 2.10 1.83
C MET A 22 -16.28 0.90 1.43
N GLY A 23 -15.21 0.62 2.18
CA GLY A 23 -14.32 -0.51 1.90
C GLY A 23 -15.05 -1.86 1.98
N GLN A 24 -15.90 -2.05 2.98
CA GLN A 24 -16.74 -3.25 3.10
C GLN A 24 -17.71 -3.39 1.91
N ALA A 25 -18.32 -2.29 1.47
CA ALA A 25 -19.21 -2.29 0.32
C ALA A 25 -18.46 -2.60 -0.99
N VAL A 26 -17.26 -2.03 -1.20
CA VAL A 26 -16.39 -2.33 -2.35
C VAL A 26 -16.01 -3.81 -2.36
N LEU A 27 -15.54 -4.36 -1.24
CA LEU A 27 -15.21 -5.79 -1.14
C LEU A 27 -16.43 -6.67 -1.44
N ARG A 28 -17.61 -6.36 -0.90
CA ARG A 28 -18.82 -7.12 -1.25
C ARG A 28 -19.16 -7.03 -2.74
N ALA A 29 -18.98 -5.87 -3.35
CA ALA A 29 -19.25 -5.68 -4.77
C ALA A 29 -18.33 -6.53 -5.65
N ILE A 30 -17.06 -6.71 -5.27
CA ILE A 30 -16.06 -7.46 -6.05
C ILE A 30 -15.97 -8.96 -5.69
N GLN A 31 -16.80 -9.46 -4.77
CA GLN A 31 -16.73 -10.86 -4.31
C GLN A 31 -16.76 -11.89 -5.44
N GLY A 32 -17.60 -11.67 -6.46
CA GLY A 32 -17.71 -12.58 -7.61
C GLY A 32 -16.47 -12.64 -8.51
N ASP A 33 -15.57 -11.65 -8.39
CA ASP A 33 -14.34 -11.54 -9.16
C ASP A 33 -13.11 -12.02 -8.36
N ALA A 34 -13.24 -12.16 -7.03
CA ALA A 34 -12.18 -12.54 -6.12
C ALA A 34 -11.98 -14.06 -6.07
N VAL A 35 -10.73 -14.51 -6.15
CA VAL A 35 -10.34 -15.93 -6.02
C VAL A 35 -9.49 -16.18 -4.78
N ARG A 36 -8.66 -15.21 -4.40
CA ARG A 36 -7.83 -15.32 -3.19
C ARG A 36 -7.56 -13.96 -2.59
N PHE A 37 -7.26 -13.95 -1.30
CA PHE A 37 -6.87 -12.73 -0.60
C PHE A 37 -5.79 -13.03 0.44
N GLN A 38 -5.14 -11.99 0.93
CA GLN A 38 -4.26 -12.06 2.09
C GLN A 38 -4.42 -10.79 2.92
N THR A 39 -4.18 -10.87 4.22
CA THR A 39 -4.27 -9.72 5.12
C THR A 39 -3.33 -9.86 6.31
N ASP A 40 -2.92 -8.72 6.83
CA ASP A 40 -2.22 -8.60 8.09
C ASP A 40 -3.21 -8.40 9.24
N ILE A 41 -3.04 -9.18 10.29
CA ILE A 41 -3.87 -9.19 11.49
C ILE A 41 -3.02 -8.68 12.67
N PRO A 42 -3.10 -7.40 13.04
CA PRO A 42 -2.42 -6.88 14.23
C PRO A 42 -2.99 -7.44 15.54
N GLU A 43 -2.33 -7.09 16.64
CA GLU A 43 -2.86 -7.26 17.99
C GLU A 43 -4.14 -6.43 18.15
N LEU A 44 -5.24 -7.12 18.46
CA LEU A 44 -6.51 -6.48 18.75
C LEU A 44 -6.57 -6.06 20.22
N LYS A 45 -7.19 -4.90 20.47
CA LYS A 45 -7.44 -4.41 21.82
C LYS A 45 -8.65 -5.12 22.40
N PRO A 46 -8.70 -5.34 23.74
CA PRO A 46 -9.89 -5.88 24.40
C PRO A 46 -11.15 -5.04 24.22
N THR A 47 -11.00 -3.75 23.86
CA THR A 47 -12.11 -2.83 23.58
C THR A 47 -12.62 -2.88 22.15
N ASP A 48 -11.95 -3.60 21.24
CA ASP A 48 -12.39 -3.71 19.86
C ASP A 48 -13.68 -4.55 19.77
N PRO A 49 -14.52 -4.34 18.75
CA PRO A 49 -15.81 -5.02 18.65
C PRO A 49 -15.67 -6.55 18.61
N SER A 50 -16.57 -7.27 19.29
CA SER A 50 -16.52 -8.74 19.36
C SER A 50 -16.55 -9.42 17.98
N ALA A 51 -17.29 -8.86 17.02
CA ALA A 51 -17.33 -9.36 15.65
C ALA A 51 -15.95 -9.34 14.97
N VAL A 52 -15.10 -8.37 15.29
CA VAL A 52 -13.74 -8.25 14.75
C VAL A 52 -12.84 -9.31 15.34
N HIS A 53 -12.94 -9.58 16.65
CA HIS A 53 -12.22 -10.67 17.31
C HIS A 53 -12.58 -12.02 16.68
N VAL A 54 -13.87 -12.29 16.49
CA VAL A 54 -14.35 -13.51 15.83
C VAL A 54 -13.81 -13.63 14.40
N ALA A 55 -13.89 -12.56 13.61
CA ALA A 55 -13.37 -12.55 12.25
C ALA A 55 -11.85 -12.79 12.21
N ALA A 56 -11.09 -12.14 13.08
CA ALA A 56 -9.64 -12.33 13.20
C ALA A 56 -9.29 -13.77 13.57
N ASP A 57 -10.04 -14.40 14.48
CA ASP A 57 -9.83 -15.79 14.89
C ASP A 57 -10.10 -16.78 13.76
N VAL A 58 -11.14 -16.55 12.94
CA VAL A 58 -11.42 -17.33 11.72
C VAL A 58 -10.23 -17.25 10.77
N LEU A 59 -9.77 -16.03 10.46
CA LEU A 59 -8.66 -15.79 9.53
C LEU A 59 -7.34 -16.40 10.04
N ARG A 60 -7.03 -16.23 11.34
CA ARG A 60 -5.84 -16.84 11.97
C ARG A 60 -5.89 -18.36 11.91
N THR A 61 -7.05 -18.95 12.22
CA THR A 61 -7.23 -20.40 12.21
C THR A 61 -7.04 -20.96 10.80
N ALA A 62 -7.67 -20.33 9.80
CA ALA A 62 -7.51 -20.70 8.39
C ALA A 62 -6.05 -20.60 7.91
N ALA A 63 -5.31 -19.61 8.41
CA ALA A 63 -3.89 -19.42 8.11
C ALA A 63 -2.94 -20.34 8.92
N GLY A 64 -3.47 -21.20 9.80
CA GLY A 64 -2.66 -22.02 10.71
C GLY A 64 -1.87 -21.21 11.75
N LYS A 65 -2.32 -19.99 12.08
CA LYS A 65 -1.68 -19.00 12.96
C LYS A 65 -2.28 -19.03 14.36
N THR A 66 -2.14 -20.15 15.05
CA THR A 66 -2.81 -20.40 16.34
C THR A 66 -1.92 -20.20 17.57
N SER A 67 -0.64 -19.84 17.39
CA SER A 67 0.28 -19.65 18.51
C SER A 67 0.04 -18.32 19.24
N GLU A 68 0.54 -18.20 20.47
CA GLU A 68 0.45 -16.94 21.23
C GLU A 68 1.17 -15.77 20.53
N LYS A 69 2.28 -16.05 19.84
CA LYS A 69 3.00 -15.03 19.04
C LYS A 69 2.16 -14.51 17.88
N ASP A 70 1.36 -15.38 17.27
CA ASP A 70 0.47 -15.01 16.17
C ASP A 70 -0.70 -14.11 16.61
N ARG A 71 -0.95 -14.00 17.93
CA ARG A 71 -1.93 -13.06 18.48
C ARG A 71 -1.43 -11.61 18.47
N GLN A 72 -0.12 -11.40 18.53
CA GLN A 72 0.49 -10.06 18.45
C GLN A 72 0.49 -9.53 17.03
N TYR A 73 0.75 -10.42 16.07
CA TYR A 73 0.71 -10.11 14.65
C TYR A 73 0.70 -11.42 13.86
N ALA A 74 -0.15 -11.49 12.84
CA ALA A 74 -0.16 -12.61 11.90
C ALA A 74 -0.40 -12.12 10.47
N MET A 75 0.43 -12.57 9.54
CA MET A 75 0.14 -12.51 8.12
C MET A 75 -0.59 -13.80 7.72
N THR A 76 -1.79 -13.70 7.12
CA THR A 76 -2.59 -14.89 6.77
C THR A 76 -1.95 -15.74 5.68
N GLY A 77 -1.14 -15.12 4.80
CA GLY A 77 -0.85 -15.70 3.49
C GLY A 77 -2.12 -15.75 2.62
N TRP A 78 -2.05 -16.49 1.51
CA TRP A 78 -3.16 -16.62 0.57
C TRP A 78 -4.26 -17.52 1.13
N LEU A 79 -5.43 -16.93 1.35
CA LEU A 79 -6.69 -17.61 1.70
C LEU A 79 -7.64 -17.61 0.49
N ASP A 80 -8.58 -18.55 0.48
CA ASP A 80 -9.57 -18.73 -0.59
C ASP A 80 -10.70 -17.69 -0.45
N ALA A 81 -10.87 -16.84 -1.47
CA ALA A 81 -11.95 -15.83 -1.48
C ALA A 81 -13.31 -16.42 -1.88
N THR A 82 -13.31 -17.64 -2.44
CA THR A 82 -14.55 -18.34 -2.84
C THR A 82 -15.23 -19.03 -1.67
N ASP A 83 -14.52 -19.20 -0.53
CA ASP A 83 -15.10 -19.63 0.73
C ASP A 83 -15.88 -18.46 1.37
N PRO A 84 -17.23 -18.55 1.48
CA PRO A 84 -18.05 -17.46 2.00
C PRO A 84 -17.72 -17.10 3.45
N GLU A 85 -17.32 -18.06 4.28
CA GLU A 85 -17.00 -17.82 5.69
C GLU A 85 -15.69 -17.01 5.82
N LEU A 86 -14.67 -17.40 5.04
CA LEU A 86 -13.40 -16.67 5.02
C LEU A 86 -13.56 -15.26 4.43
N TRP A 87 -14.37 -15.14 3.37
CA TRP A 87 -14.65 -13.84 2.76
C TRP A 87 -15.39 -12.90 3.69
N ASP A 88 -16.47 -13.36 4.34
CA ASP A 88 -17.22 -12.54 5.30
C ASP A 88 -16.38 -12.15 6.51
N ALA A 89 -15.50 -13.04 6.98
CA ALA A 89 -14.52 -12.72 8.02
C ALA A 89 -13.56 -11.63 7.55
N TYR A 90 -13.01 -11.75 6.34
CA TYR A 90 -12.13 -10.73 5.77
C TYR A 90 -12.82 -9.37 5.62
N VAL A 91 -14.02 -9.32 5.05
CA VAL A 91 -14.80 -8.09 4.91
C VAL A 91 -15.07 -7.45 6.28
N THR A 92 -15.44 -8.26 7.28
CA THR A 92 -15.70 -7.78 8.65
C THR A 92 -14.43 -7.23 9.31
N PHE A 93 -13.31 -7.91 9.13
CA PHE A 93 -12.03 -7.58 9.74
C PHE A 93 -11.30 -6.42 9.05
N MET A 94 -11.53 -6.21 7.75
CA MET A 94 -10.77 -5.29 6.90
C MET A 94 -10.42 -3.93 7.53
N PRO A 95 -11.33 -3.23 8.23
CA PRO A 95 -11.00 -1.94 8.85
C PRO A 95 -9.90 -1.97 9.92
N TRP A 96 -9.57 -3.14 10.45
CA TRP A 96 -8.50 -3.37 11.44
C TRP A 96 -7.23 -3.95 10.82
N SER A 97 -7.20 -4.18 9.51
CA SER A 97 -6.00 -4.68 8.81
C SER A 97 -4.95 -3.57 8.65
N ILE A 98 -3.67 -3.95 8.69
CA ILE A 98 -2.59 -3.03 8.33
C ILE A 98 -2.42 -3.00 6.81
N ASP A 99 -2.45 -4.17 6.19
CA ASP A 99 -2.32 -4.36 4.76
C ASP A 99 -3.23 -5.54 4.35
N GLY A 100 -3.76 -5.49 3.13
CA GLY A 100 -4.43 -6.60 2.49
C GLY A 100 -4.44 -6.49 0.97
N ASP A 101 -4.47 -7.64 0.30
CA ASP A 101 -4.61 -7.71 -1.15
C ASP A 101 -5.70 -8.72 -1.53
N VAL A 102 -6.49 -8.40 -2.56
CA VAL A 102 -7.43 -9.33 -3.20
C VAL A 102 -7.04 -9.56 -4.64
N TRP A 103 -7.09 -10.81 -5.09
CA TRP A 103 -6.62 -11.24 -6.41
C TRP A 103 -7.68 -12.06 -7.13
N ASP A 104 -7.75 -11.90 -8.45
CA ASP A 104 -8.61 -12.69 -9.33
C ASP A 104 -7.97 -14.03 -9.74
N GLY A 105 -8.71 -14.81 -10.55
CA GLY A 105 -8.26 -16.10 -11.07
C GLY A 105 -7.10 -16.02 -12.06
N GLU A 106 -6.83 -14.84 -12.63
CA GLU A 106 -5.71 -14.58 -13.55
C GLU A 106 -4.44 -14.12 -12.81
N ARG A 107 -4.47 -14.10 -11.47
CA ARG A 107 -3.40 -13.58 -10.62
C ARG A 107 -3.12 -12.10 -10.89
N ARG A 108 -4.18 -11.31 -11.05
CA ARG A 108 -4.10 -9.84 -11.02
C ARG A 108 -4.65 -9.36 -9.68
N GLN A 109 -4.01 -8.35 -9.10
CA GLN A 109 -4.53 -7.69 -7.92
C GLN A 109 -5.74 -6.84 -8.33
N ILE A 110 -6.88 -7.06 -7.68
CA ILE A 110 -8.13 -6.35 -7.94
C ILE A 110 -8.52 -5.38 -6.82
N VAL A 111 -8.00 -5.56 -5.61
CA VAL A 111 -8.12 -4.61 -4.50
C VAL A 111 -6.81 -4.55 -3.72
N LYS A 112 -6.43 -3.33 -3.30
CA LYS A 112 -5.43 -3.08 -2.25
C LYS A 112 -6.14 -2.45 -1.05
N VAL A 113 -5.82 -2.94 0.14
CA VAL A 113 -6.19 -2.34 1.41
C VAL A 113 -4.92 -1.88 2.11
N ASP A 114 -4.85 -0.61 2.50
CA ASP A 114 -3.77 -0.06 3.32
C ASP A 114 -4.39 0.65 4.53
N ASP A 115 -3.85 0.38 5.73
CA ASP A 115 -4.29 0.99 7.00
C ASP A 115 -5.81 0.92 7.21
N GLY A 116 -6.41 -0.24 6.92
CA GLY A 116 -7.84 -0.50 7.11
C GLY A 116 -8.75 0.16 6.08
N ALA A 117 -8.20 0.73 5.00
CA ALA A 117 -8.97 1.37 3.94
C ALA A 117 -8.65 0.76 2.58
N VAL A 118 -9.69 0.56 1.75
CA VAL A 118 -9.48 0.20 0.34
C VAL A 118 -8.88 1.40 -0.39
N THR A 119 -7.63 1.28 -0.85
CA THR A 119 -6.89 2.36 -1.50
C THR A 119 -6.94 2.27 -3.01
N THR A 120 -6.92 1.06 -3.57
CA THR A 120 -7.01 0.86 -5.02
C THR A 120 -7.95 -0.27 -5.37
N VAL A 121 -8.56 -0.15 -6.55
CA VAL A 121 -9.45 -1.15 -7.13
C VAL A 121 -9.13 -1.29 -8.62
N ALA A 122 -9.04 -2.52 -9.11
CA ALA A 122 -8.91 -2.84 -10.52
C ALA A 122 -10.13 -3.64 -10.96
N VAL A 123 -10.94 -3.07 -11.85
CA VAL A 123 -12.21 -3.66 -12.29
C VAL A 123 -12.37 -3.59 -13.81
N ALA A 124 -13.13 -4.50 -14.38
CA ALA A 124 -13.51 -4.41 -15.79
C ALA A 124 -14.37 -3.16 -16.01
N SER A 125 -14.22 -2.49 -17.17
CA SER A 125 -14.95 -1.24 -17.46
C SER A 125 -16.47 -1.37 -17.31
N ALA A 126 -17.03 -2.56 -17.57
CA ALA A 126 -18.45 -2.85 -17.39
C ALA A 126 -18.93 -2.82 -15.93
N ARG A 127 -18.02 -2.97 -14.96
CA ARG A 127 -18.28 -3.00 -13.51
C ARG A 127 -17.98 -1.66 -12.84
N LEU A 128 -17.33 -0.74 -13.55
CA LEU A 128 -17.04 0.61 -13.04
C LEU A 128 -18.30 1.34 -12.53
N PRO A 129 -19.48 1.27 -13.17
CA PRO A 129 -20.69 1.91 -12.63
C PRO A 129 -21.09 1.40 -11.24
N ASP A 130 -20.90 0.11 -10.96
CA ASP A 130 -21.22 -0.49 -9.67
C ASP A 130 -20.30 0.07 -8.58
N ILE A 131 -18.99 0.11 -8.84
CA ILE A 131 -18.00 0.67 -7.91
C ILE A 131 -18.20 2.18 -7.73
N ALA A 132 -18.44 2.92 -8.82
CA ALA A 132 -18.69 4.35 -8.77
C ALA A 132 -19.96 4.70 -7.97
N SER A 133 -20.97 3.82 -7.96
CA SER A 133 -22.18 4.02 -7.14
C SER A 133 -21.93 3.86 -5.63
N ILE A 134 -20.89 3.13 -5.24
CA ILE A 134 -20.49 2.90 -3.84
C ILE A 134 -19.54 4.00 -3.37
N VAL A 135 -18.51 4.26 -4.16
CA VAL A 135 -17.42 5.16 -3.81
C VAL A 135 -17.78 6.62 -4.10
N GLY A 136 -18.51 6.88 -5.18
CA GLY A 136 -18.69 8.21 -5.77
C GLY A 136 -17.73 8.39 -6.96
N PRO A 137 -18.20 8.80 -8.15
CA PRO A 137 -17.35 8.93 -9.34
C PRO A 137 -16.23 9.96 -9.17
N GLU A 138 -16.45 11.00 -8.35
CA GLU A 138 -15.48 12.05 -8.06
C GLU A 138 -14.28 11.59 -7.20
N ARG A 139 -14.36 10.40 -6.61
CA ARG A 139 -13.33 9.80 -5.76
C ARG A 139 -12.55 8.70 -6.44
N LEU A 140 -12.86 8.42 -7.70
CA LEU A 140 -12.17 7.41 -8.51
C LEU A 140 -11.22 8.10 -9.46
N THR A 141 -9.94 8.13 -9.09
CA THR A 141 -8.89 8.71 -9.93
C THR A 141 -8.20 7.59 -10.70
N PRO A 142 -8.22 7.60 -12.06
CA PRO A 142 -7.54 6.58 -12.85
C PRO A 142 -6.06 6.48 -12.47
N TRP A 143 -5.58 5.27 -12.22
CA TRP A 143 -4.21 5.07 -11.75
C TRP A 143 -3.14 5.51 -12.77
N LEU A 144 -3.49 5.53 -14.06
CA LEU A 144 -2.63 6.10 -15.10
C LEU A 144 -2.38 7.60 -14.88
N GLU A 145 -3.38 8.35 -14.42
CA GLU A 145 -3.26 9.78 -14.10
C GLU A 145 -2.38 9.96 -12.87
N VAL A 146 -2.63 9.17 -11.81
CA VAL A 146 -1.79 9.15 -10.60
C VAL A 146 -0.32 8.85 -10.92
N LYS A 147 -0.06 7.87 -11.80
CA LYS A 147 1.30 7.54 -12.28
C LYS A 147 1.91 8.69 -13.06
N ALA A 148 1.14 9.39 -13.89
CA ALA A 148 1.62 10.54 -14.66
C ALA A 148 2.02 11.69 -13.73
N GLU A 149 1.18 12.01 -12.74
CA GLU A 149 1.45 13.05 -11.74
C GLU A 149 2.68 12.71 -10.90
N ARG A 150 2.76 11.51 -10.33
CA ARG A 150 3.94 11.04 -9.58
C ARG A 150 5.22 11.11 -10.41
N ARG A 151 5.14 10.85 -11.73
CA ARG A 151 6.29 10.98 -12.64
C ARG A 151 6.70 12.44 -12.83
N ILE A 152 5.74 13.36 -12.93
CA ILE A 152 6.01 14.80 -13.02
C ILE A 152 6.60 15.32 -11.71
N GLU A 153 6.03 14.94 -10.56
CA GLU A 153 6.54 15.31 -9.24
C GLU A 153 7.95 14.78 -9.01
N ARG A 154 8.23 13.53 -9.36
CA ARG A 154 9.57 12.95 -9.29
C ARG A 154 10.57 13.75 -10.13
N ARG A 155 10.19 14.17 -11.35
CA ARG A 155 11.03 15.03 -12.21
C ARG A 155 11.24 16.40 -11.59
N ARG A 156 10.18 17.03 -11.04
CA ARG A 156 10.29 18.32 -10.33
C ARG A 156 11.20 18.21 -9.12
N TRP A 157 11.05 17.16 -8.32
CA TRP A 157 11.90 16.87 -7.18
C TRP A 157 13.36 16.70 -7.60
N LEU A 158 13.64 15.91 -8.64
CA LEU A 158 15.01 15.76 -9.17
C LEU A 158 15.59 17.10 -9.64
N SER A 159 14.79 17.93 -10.34
CA SER A 159 15.25 19.24 -10.82
C SER A 159 15.52 20.26 -9.70
N ARG A 160 14.80 20.15 -8.58
CA ARG A 160 14.96 21.04 -7.41
C ARG A 160 16.10 20.61 -6.49
N ASN A 161 16.59 19.38 -6.64
CA ASN A 161 17.58 18.79 -5.74
C ASN A 161 18.79 18.24 -6.53
N PRO A 162 19.49 19.09 -7.33
CA PRO A 162 20.62 18.65 -8.15
C PRO A 162 21.79 18.13 -7.31
N ASP A 163 21.94 18.65 -6.09
CA ASP A 163 22.87 18.23 -5.04
C ASP A 163 22.73 16.73 -4.71
N VAL A 164 21.51 16.21 -4.63
CA VAL A 164 21.27 14.78 -4.36
C VAL A 164 21.68 13.90 -5.55
N LEU A 165 21.39 14.35 -6.78
CA LEU A 165 21.82 13.67 -8.00
C LEU A 165 23.35 13.62 -8.13
N ILE A 166 24.02 14.75 -7.86
CA ILE A 166 25.49 14.86 -7.87
C ILE A 166 26.09 13.95 -6.79
N GLY A 167 25.52 13.93 -5.59
CA GLY A 167 25.96 13.05 -4.51
C GLY A 167 25.89 11.57 -4.90
N TRP A 168 24.77 11.11 -5.47
CA TRP A 168 24.62 9.73 -5.94
C TRP A 168 25.57 9.37 -7.09
N LEU A 169 25.78 10.29 -8.05
CA LEU A 169 26.75 10.10 -9.12
C LEU A 169 28.18 9.93 -8.59
N ALA A 170 28.57 10.75 -7.60
CA ALA A 170 29.88 10.64 -6.95
C ALA A 170 30.06 9.30 -6.22
N VAL A 171 29.02 8.81 -5.52
CA VAL A 171 29.04 7.50 -4.86
C VAL A 171 29.15 6.36 -5.87
N ALA A 172 28.36 6.38 -6.95
CA ALA A 172 28.39 5.35 -7.98
C ALA A 172 29.76 5.30 -8.69
N LEU A 173 30.33 6.46 -9.01
CA LEU A 173 31.66 6.56 -9.60
C LEU A 173 32.74 6.08 -8.63
N GLY A 174 32.63 6.43 -7.34
CA GLY A 174 33.51 5.94 -6.29
C GLY A 174 33.51 4.42 -6.19
N LEU A 175 32.32 3.80 -6.16
CA LEU A 175 32.14 2.33 -6.10
C LEU A 175 32.77 1.62 -7.31
N LEU A 176 32.60 2.18 -8.52
CA LEU A 176 33.18 1.64 -9.75
C LEU A 176 34.73 1.65 -9.72
N LEU A 177 35.32 2.63 -9.03
CA LEU A 177 36.77 2.84 -8.99
C LEU A 177 37.47 2.10 -7.83
N ILE A 178 36.72 1.46 -6.92
CA ILE A 178 37.29 0.65 -5.80
C ILE A 178 38.28 -0.43 -6.25
N PRO A 179 38.03 -1.25 -7.30
CA PRO A 179 38.95 -2.32 -7.67
C PRO A 179 40.22 -1.82 -8.36
N LEU A 180 40.31 -0.53 -8.69
CA LEU A 180 41.50 0.07 -9.29
C LEU A 180 42.41 0.62 -8.18
N PRO A 181 43.73 0.33 -8.19
CA PRO A 181 44.66 0.95 -7.27
C PRO A 181 44.71 2.46 -7.55
N GLY A 182 44.00 3.24 -6.74
CA GLY A 182 43.82 4.68 -6.96
C GLY A 182 42.90 5.35 -5.94
N PRO A 183 42.63 6.65 -6.09
CA PRO A 183 41.89 7.47 -5.12
C PRO A 183 40.37 7.21 -5.11
N GLY A 184 39.88 6.05 -5.56
CA GLY A 184 38.45 5.74 -5.64
C GLY A 184 37.71 5.87 -4.29
N TRP A 185 38.39 5.58 -3.19
CA TRP A 185 37.85 5.75 -1.84
C TRP A 185 37.60 7.22 -1.45
N LEU A 186 38.39 8.17 -1.98
CA LEU A 186 38.20 9.61 -1.75
C LEU A 186 36.93 10.12 -2.45
N LEU A 187 36.65 9.63 -3.66
CA LEU A 187 35.42 9.97 -4.39
C LEU A 187 34.18 9.42 -3.68
N LEU A 188 34.26 8.20 -3.15
CA LEU A 188 33.18 7.60 -2.38
C LEU A 188 32.92 8.37 -1.07
N ALA A 189 33.99 8.74 -0.35
CA ALA A 189 33.89 9.54 0.86
C ALA A 189 33.32 10.94 0.58
N ALA A 190 33.77 11.61 -0.47
CA ALA A 190 33.26 12.92 -0.88
C ALA A 190 31.77 12.86 -1.28
N GLY A 191 31.36 11.83 -2.02
CA GLY A 191 29.95 11.59 -2.37
C GLY A 191 29.08 11.36 -1.14
N ALA A 192 29.52 10.53 -0.19
CA ALA A 192 28.82 10.31 1.07
C ALA A 192 28.69 11.60 1.90
N LEU A 193 29.75 12.41 1.94
CA LEU A 193 29.77 13.66 2.71
C LEU A 193 28.83 14.72 2.10
N LEU A 194 28.74 14.80 0.77
CA LEU A 194 27.76 15.64 0.07
C LEU A 194 26.31 15.23 0.35
N LEU A 195 26.02 13.91 0.36
CA LEU A 195 24.69 13.40 0.69
C LEU A 195 24.30 13.72 2.14
N VAL A 196 25.23 13.56 3.09
CA VAL A 196 25.01 13.90 4.50
C VAL A 196 24.82 15.42 4.68
N ALA A 197 25.68 16.25 4.07
CA ALA A 197 25.58 17.70 4.17
C ALA A 197 24.25 18.23 3.57
N GLY A 198 23.83 17.70 2.41
CA GLY A 198 22.56 18.05 1.79
C GLY A 198 21.35 17.68 2.67
N ALA A 199 21.39 16.53 3.36
CA ALA A 199 20.34 16.11 4.28
C ALA A 199 20.24 17.03 5.52
N THR A 200 21.38 17.42 6.10
CA THR A 200 21.43 18.26 7.31
C THR A 200 20.97 19.69 7.04
N VAL A 201 21.37 20.30 5.93
CA VAL A 201 20.91 21.66 5.57
C VAL A 201 19.39 21.70 5.39
N ARG A 202 18.83 20.64 4.79
CA ARG A 202 17.39 20.58 4.52
C ARG A 202 16.56 20.37 5.78
N SER A 203 17.06 19.62 6.78
CA SER A 203 16.38 19.46 8.07
C SER A 203 16.36 20.77 8.89
N ILE A 204 17.41 21.58 8.79
CA ILE A 204 17.51 22.88 9.47
C ILE A 204 16.56 23.90 8.81
N VAL A 205 16.57 24.00 7.47
CA VAL A 205 15.70 24.94 6.75
C VAL A 205 14.22 24.54 6.88
N GLY A 206 13.91 23.24 6.89
CA GLY A 206 12.55 22.73 7.07
C GLY A 206 11.93 23.11 8.42
N ARG A 207 12.72 23.16 9.51
CA ARG A 207 12.23 23.58 10.84
C ARG A 207 11.96 25.07 10.98
N SER A 208 12.48 25.91 10.10
CA SER A 208 12.31 27.37 10.17
C SER A 208 11.01 27.88 9.54
N ARG A 209 10.26 27.01 8.86
CA ARG A 209 9.01 27.33 8.14
C ARG A 209 7.77 26.66 8.73
N ALA A 210 7.92 25.89 9.80
CA ALA A 210 6.84 25.35 10.61
C ALA A 210 6.70 26.21 11.88
#